data_AF-A0A9X8HFT3-F1
#
_entry.id   AF-A0A9X8HFT3-F1
#
_cell.length_a   1.000
_cell.length_b   1.000
_cell.length_c   1.000
_cell.angle_alpha   90.00
_cell.angle_beta   90.00
_cell.angle_gamma   90.00
#
_symmetry.space_group_name_H-M   'P 1'
#
loop_
_entity.id
_entity.type
_entity.pdbx_description
1 polymer ?
#
loop_
_entity_poly.entity_id
_entity_poly.type
_entity_poly.pdbx_seq_one_letter_code
_entity_poly.pdbx_strand_id
1 'polypeptide(L)'
;QEDVADEILTLFRANVLFTNYEIKGNADRVLVYGTLFTHMCLKRLEKCATKADAQRALAQVASDSFAVPGEPSFPLGGLVKAAANASETETARGYLKQLREAISTRLIDQVFADGTTKSKWWMFFAKRKFMNKEMLK
;
A
#
# COMPACT_ATOMS: atom_id res chain seq x y z
N GLN A 1 -14.52 -2.93 -14.04
CA GLN A 1 -14.85 -1.62 -13.46
C GLN A 1 -13.64 -1.20 -12.65
N GLU A 2 -13.09 -0.02 -12.94
CA GLU A 2 -11.90 0.50 -12.27
C GLU A 2 -12.28 0.91 -10.85
N ASP A 3 -11.48 0.52 -9.86
CA ASP A 3 -11.70 0.85 -8.44
C ASP A 3 -10.51 1.60 -7.82
N VAL A 4 -10.62 1.92 -6.53
CA VAL A 4 -9.62 2.69 -5.79
C VAL A 4 -8.22 2.04 -5.80
N ALA A 5 -8.13 0.71 -5.84
CA ALA A 5 -6.83 0.03 -5.87
C ALA A 5 -6.16 0.16 -7.26
N ASP A 6 -6.95 0.18 -8.34
CA ASP A 6 -6.44 0.47 -9.68
C ASP A 6 -5.95 1.91 -9.78
N GLU A 7 -6.72 2.86 -9.25
CA GLU A 7 -6.35 4.28 -9.20
C GLU A 7 -5.02 4.48 -8.44
N ILE A 8 -4.88 3.85 -7.26
CA ILE A 8 -3.65 3.89 -6.46
C ILE A 8 -2.45 3.38 -7.26
N LEU A 9 -2.57 2.25 -7.94
CA LEU A 9 -1.47 1.66 -8.71
C LEU A 9 -1.12 2.50 -9.95
N THR A 10 -2.13 3.07 -10.62
CA THR A 10 -1.95 3.96 -11.77
C THR A 10 -1.20 5.23 -11.38
N LEU A 11 -1.57 5.85 -10.26
CA LEU A 11 -0.97 7.09 -9.78
C LEU A 11 0.34 6.89 -9.01
N PHE A 12 0.63 5.67 -8.54
CA PHE A 12 1.75 5.36 -7.66
C PHE A 12 3.09 5.90 -8.17
N ARG A 13 3.43 5.67 -9.44
CA ARG A 13 4.74 6.03 -10.01
C ARG A 13 4.99 7.54 -10.00
N ALA A 14 3.94 8.35 -10.17
CA ALA A 14 4.03 9.80 -10.05
C ALA A 14 4.07 10.20 -8.56
N ASN A 15 3.15 9.65 -7.77
CA ASN A 15 2.98 10.05 -6.38
C ASN A 15 4.20 9.77 -5.51
N VAL A 16 4.85 8.62 -5.68
CA VAL A 16 6.00 8.20 -4.88
C VAL A 16 7.21 9.15 -4.97
N LEU A 17 7.25 10.02 -5.98
CA LEU A 17 8.29 11.02 -6.17
C LEU A 17 8.06 12.31 -5.37
N PHE A 18 6.85 12.54 -4.87
CA PHE A 18 6.54 13.74 -4.10
C PHE A 18 7.01 13.64 -2.65
N THR A 19 7.68 14.70 -2.20
CA THR A 19 8.07 14.90 -0.80
C THR A 19 6.99 15.59 0.02
N ASN A 20 6.10 16.35 -0.64
CA ASN A 20 4.96 17.03 -0.04
C ASN A 20 3.69 16.63 -0.79
N TYR A 21 2.62 16.32 -0.06
CA TYR A 21 1.31 15.99 -0.63
C TYR A 21 0.23 16.73 0.14
N GLU A 22 -0.57 17.55 -0.55
CA GLU A 22 -1.67 18.29 0.04
C GLU A 22 -2.91 17.38 0.11
N ILE A 23 -3.42 17.15 1.32
CA ILE A 23 -4.63 16.34 1.54
C ILE A 23 -5.85 17.25 1.46
N LYS A 24 -6.63 17.13 0.39
CA LYS A 24 -7.83 17.96 0.16
C LYS A 24 -9.09 17.28 0.70
N GLY A 25 -9.12 15.95 0.74
CA GLY A 25 -10.31 15.22 1.17
C GLY A 25 -10.07 13.83 1.75
N ASN A 26 -11.18 13.12 1.98
CA ASN A 26 -11.15 11.75 2.50
C ASN A 26 -10.53 10.76 1.49
N ALA A 27 -10.78 10.95 0.20
CA ALA A 27 -10.22 10.10 -0.86
C ALA A 27 -8.68 10.15 -0.87
N ASP A 28 -8.10 11.34 -0.73
CA ASP A 28 -6.65 11.53 -0.65
C ASP A 28 -6.01 10.73 0.49
N ARG A 29 -6.69 10.60 1.63
CA ARG A 29 -6.17 9.84 2.77
C ARG A 29 -6.04 8.35 2.43
N VAL A 30 -7.01 7.80 1.71
CA VAL A 30 -6.99 6.41 1.22
C VAL A 30 -5.88 6.24 0.18
N LEU A 31 -5.75 7.18 -0.75
CA LEU A 31 -4.72 7.17 -1.78
C LEU A 31 -3.31 7.25 -1.19
N VAL A 32 -3.09 8.12 -0.22
CA VAL A 32 -1.83 8.23 0.52
C VAL A 32 -1.50 6.92 1.24
N TYR A 33 -2.48 6.33 1.93
CA TYR A 33 -2.31 5.03 2.59
C TYR A 33 -1.93 3.93 1.59
N GLY A 34 -2.68 3.82 0.49
CA GLY A 34 -2.44 2.85 -0.56
C GLY A 34 -1.07 3.02 -1.23
N THR A 35 -0.64 4.26 -1.44
CA THR A 35 0.69 4.58 -1.98
C THR A 35 1.80 4.10 -1.04
N LEU A 36 1.67 4.36 0.25
CA LEU A 36 2.63 3.87 1.27
C LEU A 36 2.65 2.34 1.35
N PHE A 37 1.48 1.70 1.29
CA PHE A 37 1.37 0.25 1.28
C PHE A 37 2.01 -0.37 0.03
N THR A 38 1.78 0.22 -1.15
CA THR A 38 2.39 -0.22 -2.42
C THR A 38 3.92 -0.14 -2.34
N HIS A 39 4.48 0.93 -1.78
CA HIS A 39 5.92 1.04 -1.54
C HIS A 39 6.45 -0.07 -0.61
N MET A 40 5.73 -0.39 0.48
CA MET A 40 6.09 -1.50 1.37
C MET A 40 6.07 -2.85 0.64
N CYS A 41 5.07 -3.09 -0.22
CA CYS A 41 5.02 -4.30 -1.06
C CYS A 41 6.22 -4.38 -2.00
N LEU A 42 6.59 -3.29 -2.67
CA LEU A 42 7.78 -3.26 -3.55
C LEU A 42 9.08 -3.58 -2.79
N LYS A 43 9.26 -3.04 -1.57
CA LYS A 43 10.40 -3.40 -0.70
C LYS A 43 10.39 -4.89 -0.34
N ARG A 44 9.21 -5.47 -0.05
CA ARG A 44 9.11 -6.91 0.22
C ARG A 44 9.50 -7.73 -1.01
N LEU A 45 9.06 -7.30 -2.19
CA LEU A 45 9.36 -7.96 -3.46
C LEU A 45 10.85 -7.96 -3.80
N GLU A 46 11.68 -7.05 -3.27
CA GLU A 46 13.14 -7.10 -3.47
C GLU A 46 13.73 -8.45 -3.06
N LYS A 47 13.19 -9.07 -2.00
CA LYS A 47 13.69 -10.34 -1.43
C LYS A 47 13.09 -11.61 -2.07
N CYS A 48 12.05 -11.49 -2.89
CA CYS A 48 11.39 -12.64 -3.52
C CYS A 48 12.14 -13.04 -4.81
N ALA A 49 12.30 -14.32 -5.14
CA ALA A 49 12.93 -14.71 -6.40
C ALA A 49 11.90 -14.92 -7.52
N THR A 50 10.78 -15.57 -7.20
CA THR A 50 9.77 -15.99 -8.17
C THR A 50 8.42 -15.30 -7.96
N LYS A 51 7.53 -15.37 -8.96
CA LYS A 51 6.13 -14.91 -8.84
C LYS A 51 5.39 -15.64 -7.71
N ALA A 52 5.62 -16.94 -7.54
CA ALA A 52 5.02 -17.72 -6.46
C ALA A 52 5.50 -17.26 -5.06
N ASP A 53 6.79 -16.92 -4.92
CA ASP A 53 7.31 -16.36 -3.67
C ASP A 53 6.71 -14.99 -3.38
N ALA A 54 6.56 -14.16 -4.42
CA ALA A 54 5.93 -12.86 -4.32
C ALA A 54 4.46 -12.96 -3.88
N GLN A 55 3.69 -13.89 -4.45
CA GLN A 55 2.30 -14.16 -4.06
C GLN A 55 2.20 -14.52 -2.58
N ARG A 56 3.01 -15.48 -2.12
CA ARG A 56 3.01 -15.87 -0.70
C ARG A 56 3.43 -14.72 0.21
N ALA A 57 4.48 -13.99 -0.15
CA ALA A 57 5.00 -12.90 0.65
C ALA A 57 4.04 -11.71 0.75
N LEU A 58 3.38 -11.31 -0.35
CA LEU A 58 2.45 -10.19 -0.30
C LEU A 58 1.08 -10.56 0.27
N ALA A 59 0.63 -11.81 0.12
CA ALA A 59 -0.54 -12.31 0.82
C ALA A 59 -0.33 -12.23 2.35
N GLN A 60 0.84 -12.66 2.83
CA GLN A 60 1.20 -12.51 4.24
C GLN A 60 1.18 -11.04 4.68
N VAL A 61 1.86 -10.15 3.94
CA VAL A 61 1.93 -8.71 4.26
C VAL A 61 0.55 -8.05 4.32
N ALA A 62 -0.36 -8.44 3.42
CA ALA A 62 -1.74 -7.96 3.40
C ALA A 62 -2.54 -8.43 4.62
N SER A 63 -2.37 -9.70 5.02
CA SER A 63 -3.08 -10.31 6.16
C SER A 63 -2.50 -9.98 7.54
N ASP A 64 -1.21 -9.68 7.61
CA ASP A 64 -0.49 -9.42 8.86
C ASP A 64 -1.14 -8.27 9.63
N SER A 65 -1.16 -8.37 10.97
CA SER A 65 -1.70 -7.33 11.86
C SER A 65 -1.11 -5.95 11.54
N PHE A 66 -1.94 -4.91 11.63
CA PHE A 66 -1.55 -3.56 11.27
C PHE A 66 -2.29 -2.51 12.08
N ALA A 67 -1.64 -1.34 12.17
CA ALA A 67 -2.23 -0.22 12.86
C ALA A 67 -3.36 0.43 12.07
N VAL A 68 -4.43 0.81 12.76
CA VAL A 68 -5.59 1.54 12.21
C VAL A 68 -5.63 2.97 12.76
N PRO A 69 -6.42 3.88 12.16
CA PRO A 69 -6.50 5.26 12.64
C PRO A 69 -6.80 5.37 14.14
N GLY A 70 -5.93 6.09 14.86
CA GLY A 70 -5.99 6.23 16.31
C GLY A 70 -4.94 5.41 17.08
N GLU A 71 -4.32 4.41 16.44
CA GLU A 71 -3.21 3.67 17.05
C GLU A 71 -1.86 4.39 16.84
N PRO A 72 -0.92 4.34 17.81
CA PRO A 72 0.36 5.04 17.73
C PRO A 72 1.21 4.68 16.50
N SER A 73 1.14 3.43 16.05
CA SER A 73 1.91 2.91 14.91
C SER A 73 1.24 3.20 13.56
N PHE A 74 0.15 3.98 13.52
CA PHE A 74 -0.53 4.31 12.27
C PHE A 74 0.27 5.34 11.44
N PRO A 75 0.62 5.03 10.18
CA PRO A 75 1.55 5.84 9.38
C PRO A 75 1.03 7.25 9.03
N LEU A 76 -0.28 7.48 9.14
CA LEU A 76 -0.92 8.77 8.87
C LEU A 76 -1.44 9.43 10.16
N GLY A 77 -0.73 9.24 11.27
CA GLY A 77 -1.01 9.91 12.54
C GLY A 77 -1.24 11.41 12.37
N GLY A 78 -2.32 11.93 12.95
CA GLY A 78 -2.75 13.33 12.84
C GLY A 78 -3.45 13.72 11.53
N LEU A 79 -3.38 12.90 10.48
CA LEU A 79 -4.03 13.19 9.19
C LEU A 79 -5.38 12.50 9.03
N VAL A 80 -5.64 11.44 9.81
CA VAL A 80 -6.89 10.70 9.85
C VAL A 80 -7.47 10.75 11.26
N LYS A 81 -8.77 11.01 11.37
CA LYS A 81 -9.46 10.98 12.66
C LYS A 81 -9.49 9.56 13.20
N ALA A 82 -9.31 9.40 14.51
CA ALA A 82 -9.54 8.13 15.18
C ALA A 82 -11.01 7.72 15.04
N ALA A 83 -11.26 6.42 14.98
CA ALA A 83 -12.62 5.87 14.99
C ALA A 83 -13.33 6.26 16.30
N ALA A 84 -14.63 6.55 16.22
CA ALA A 84 -15.39 7.02 17.39
C ALA A 84 -15.70 5.89 18.39
N ASN A 85 -15.78 4.65 17.90
CA ASN A 85 -16.13 3.47 18.69
C ASN A 85 -15.48 2.21 18.10
N ALA A 86 -15.53 1.11 18.87
CA ALA A 86 -14.93 -0.17 18.47
C ALA A 86 -15.51 -0.75 17.16
N SER A 87 -16.78 -0.49 16.86
CA SER A 87 -17.43 -0.95 15.62
C SER A 87 -16.87 -0.25 14.39
N GLU A 88 -16.64 1.06 14.47
CA GLU A 88 -16.00 1.83 13.40
C GLU A 88 -14.53 1.40 13.21
N THR A 89 -13.82 1.12 14.31
CA THR A 89 -12.45 0.59 14.26
C THR A 89 -12.39 -0.72 13.48
N GLU A 90 -13.30 -1.65 13.77
CA GLU A 90 -13.34 -2.94 13.07
C GLU A 90 -13.74 -2.79 11.60
N THR A 91 -14.68 -1.88 11.31
CA THR A 91 -15.06 -1.55 9.93
C THR A 91 -13.88 -0.98 9.14
N ALA A 92 -13.14 -0.04 9.74
CA ALA A 92 -11.95 0.55 9.13
C ALA A 92 -10.85 -0.52 8.92
N ARG A 93 -10.66 -1.42 9.89
CA ARG A 93 -9.72 -2.54 9.77
C ARG A 93 -10.12 -3.46 8.61
N GLY A 94 -11.39 -3.85 8.53
CA GLY A 94 -11.92 -4.68 7.44
C GLY A 94 -11.71 -4.04 6.07
N TYR A 95 -12.05 -2.75 5.93
CA TYR A 95 -11.86 -2.01 4.69
C TYR A 95 -10.37 -1.94 4.27
N LEU A 96 -9.49 -1.56 5.18
CA LEU A 96 -8.05 -1.47 4.89
C LEU A 96 -7.44 -2.83 4.56
N LYS A 97 -7.93 -3.92 5.18
CA LYS A 97 -7.51 -5.28 4.84
C LYS A 97 -7.89 -5.65 3.40
N GLN A 98 -9.13 -5.41 3.01
CA GLN A 98 -9.59 -5.66 1.63
C GLN A 98 -8.79 -4.85 0.61
N LEU A 99 -8.53 -3.57 0.91
CA LEU A 99 -7.72 -2.70 0.06
C LEU A 99 -6.29 -3.25 -0.12
N ARG A 100 -5.67 -3.72 0.96
CA ARG A 100 -4.33 -4.32 0.91
C ARG A 100 -4.28 -5.59 0.08
N GLU A 101 -5.24 -6.47 0.25
CA GLU A 101 -5.35 -7.71 -0.52
C GLU A 101 -5.49 -7.43 -2.03
N ALA A 102 -6.34 -6.45 -2.38
CA ALA A 102 -6.53 -6.01 -3.76
C ALA A 102 -5.23 -5.43 -4.37
N ILE A 103 -4.58 -4.50 -3.66
CA ILE A 103 -3.31 -3.89 -4.11
C ILE A 103 -2.22 -4.95 -4.26
N SER A 104 -2.04 -5.82 -3.25
CA SER A 104 -1.02 -6.87 -3.27
C SER A 104 -1.16 -7.78 -4.48
N THR A 105 -2.38 -8.24 -4.77
CA THR A 105 -2.64 -9.17 -5.88
C THR A 105 -2.35 -8.50 -7.23
N ARG A 106 -2.90 -7.30 -7.44
CA ARG A 106 -2.76 -6.57 -8.71
C ARG A 106 -1.34 -6.07 -8.95
N LEU A 107 -0.62 -5.68 -7.90
CA LEU A 107 0.78 -5.28 -7.99
C LEU A 107 1.67 -6.43 -8.49
N ILE A 108 1.41 -7.66 -8.07
CA ILE A 108 2.19 -8.82 -8.52
C ILE A 108 2.05 -8.99 -10.04
N ASP A 109 0.84 -8.88 -10.57
CA ASP A 109 0.61 -9.01 -12.00
C ASP A 109 1.28 -7.88 -12.80
N GLN A 110 1.37 -6.68 -12.23
CA GLN A 110 2.09 -5.55 -12.82
C GLN A 110 3.63 -5.71 -12.74
N VAL A 111 4.15 -6.29 -11.66
CA VAL A 111 5.59 -6.51 -11.46
C VAL A 111 6.08 -7.70 -12.27
N PHE A 112 5.30 -8.78 -12.35
CA PHE A 112 5.61 -10.00 -13.11
C PHE A 112 4.72 -10.11 -14.34
N ALA A 113 4.68 -9.05 -15.16
CA ALA A 113 3.85 -8.99 -16.36
C ALA A 113 4.20 -10.08 -17.40
N ASP A 114 5.46 -10.53 -17.42
CA ASP A 114 5.95 -11.64 -18.25
C ASP A 114 5.88 -13.02 -17.54
N GLY A 115 5.33 -13.04 -16.32
CA GLY A 115 5.22 -14.22 -15.47
C GLY A 115 6.50 -14.68 -14.78
N THR A 116 7.68 -14.18 -15.18
CA THR A 116 8.96 -14.80 -14.82
C THR A 116 9.92 -13.80 -14.17
N THR A 117 10.06 -12.59 -14.74
CA THR A 117 11.01 -11.60 -14.25
C THR A 117 10.33 -10.41 -13.61
N LYS A 118 10.99 -9.83 -12.60
CA LYS A 118 10.51 -8.58 -11.99
C LYS A 118 10.75 -7.42 -12.95
N SER A 119 9.72 -6.63 -13.17
CA SER A 119 9.81 -5.40 -13.92
C SER A 119 10.76 -4.40 -13.24
N LYS A 120 11.89 -4.11 -13.89
CA LYS A 120 12.83 -3.08 -13.45
C LYS A 120 12.16 -1.71 -13.26
N TRP A 121 11.11 -1.44 -14.04
CA TRP A 121 10.35 -0.19 -14.01
C TRP A 121 9.47 -0.05 -12.77
N TRP A 122 9.09 -1.16 -12.14
CA TRP A 122 8.45 -1.15 -10.83
C TRP A 122 9.47 -1.20 -9.70
N MET A 123 10.48 -2.08 -9.81
CA MET A 123 11.48 -2.25 -8.76
C MET A 123 12.35 -1.01 -8.52
N PHE A 124 12.51 -0.12 -9.51
CA PHE A 124 13.18 1.17 -9.33
C PHE A 124 12.60 2.00 -8.18
N PHE A 125 11.28 1.91 -7.95
CA PHE A 125 10.59 2.68 -6.93
C PHE A 125 10.67 2.08 -5.52
N ALA A 126 11.21 0.86 -5.35
CA ALA A 126 11.36 0.23 -4.03
C ALA A 126 12.25 1.03 -3.06
N LYS A 127 13.13 1.89 -3.59
CA LYS A 127 14.03 2.76 -2.81
C LYS A 127 13.52 4.20 -2.65
N ARG A 128 12.36 4.53 -3.23
CA ARG A 128 11.80 5.90 -3.24
C ARG A 128 10.70 6.03 -2.19
N LYS A 129 10.89 6.93 -1.23
CA LYS A 129 9.94 7.13 -0.12
C LYS A 129 8.98 8.27 -0.43
N PHE A 130 7.70 7.93 -0.54
CA PHE A 130 6.63 8.93 -0.64
C PHE A 130 6.53 9.75 0.65
N MET A 131 6.46 11.09 0.54
CA MET A 131 6.43 12.03 1.69
C MET A 131 7.57 11.84 2.70
N ASN A 132 8.71 11.23 2.28
CA ASN A 132 9.79 10.78 3.17
C ASN A 132 9.31 9.82 4.30
N LYS A 133 8.14 9.19 4.13
CA LYS A 133 7.54 8.24 5.06
C LYS A 133 7.60 6.82 4.50
N GLU A 134 7.59 5.85 5.39
CA GLU A 134 7.45 4.44 5.02
C GLU A 134 6.63 3.71 6.08
N MET A 135 5.85 2.72 5.65
CA MET A 135 5.26 1.76 6.58
C MET A 135 6.35 0.78 6.99
N LEU A 136 6.57 0.68 8.29
CA LEU A 136 7.48 -0.31 8.87
C LEU A 136 6.67 -1.54 9.25
N LYS A 137 7.08 -2.69 8.72
CA LYS A 137 6.77 -4.03 9.21
C LYS A 137 8.05 -4.86 9.17
#